data_AF-A0A2M7N6U1-F1
#
_entry.id   AF-A0A2M7N6U1-F1
#
_cell.length_a   1.000
_cell.length_b   1.000
_cell.length_c   1.000
_cell.angle_alpha   90.00
_cell.angle_beta   90.00
_cell.angle_gamma   90.00
#
_symmetry.space_group_name_H-M   'P 1'
#
loop_
_entity.id
_entity.type
_entity.pdbx_description
1 polymer ?
#
loop_
_entity_poly.entity_id
_entity_poly.type
_entity_poly.pdbx_seq_one_letter_code
_entity_poly.pdbx_strand_id
1 'polypeptide(L)' 'MRRDEKTRQLPIIMITSRTADKHRDHALQLGVNAYMGKPYQEDELLEKIAQLLVSQSDK' A
#
# COMPACT_ATOMS: atom_id res chain seq x y z
N MET A 1 -1.97 16.15 0.13
CA MET A 1 -1.11 15.16 -0.57
C MET A 1 -1.81 14.30 -1.62
N ARG A 2 -3.15 14.05 -1.59
CA ARG A 2 -3.89 13.39 -2.70
C ARG A 2 -4.61 14.32 -3.68
N ARG A 3 -4.58 15.63 -3.44
CA ARG A 3 -5.21 16.66 -4.29
C ARG A 3 -4.34 17.08 -5.47
N ASP A 4 -3.06 16.71 -5.46
CA ASP A 4 -2.15 16.93 -6.58
C ASP A 4 -2.33 15.82 -7.61
N GLU A 5 -2.53 16.16 -8.88
CA GLU A 5 -2.69 15.17 -9.95
C GLU A 5 -1.49 14.22 -10.04
N LYS A 6 -0.29 14.74 -9.78
CA LYS A 6 0.98 14.00 -9.83
C LYS A 6 1.09 12.91 -8.76
N THR A 7 0.45 13.10 -7.61
CA THR A 7 0.54 12.17 -6.47
C THR A 7 -0.69 11.29 -6.33
N ARG A 8 -1.74 11.56 -7.11
CA ARG A 8 -3.01 10.85 -7.06
C ARG A 8 -2.90 9.39 -7.49
N GLN A 9 -1.94 9.08 -8.37
CA GLN A 9 -1.70 7.73 -8.88
C GLN A 9 -0.61 6.97 -8.12
N LEU A 10 0.12 7.61 -7.21
CA LEU A 10 1.22 6.95 -6.50
C LEU A 10 0.68 5.81 -5.62
N PRO A 11 1.18 4.57 -5.79
CA PRO A 11 0.80 3.47 -4.94
C PRO A 11 1.29 3.68 -3.50
N ILE A 12 0.48 3.31 -2.51
CA ILE A 12 0.79 3.45 -1.09
C ILE A 12 0.79 2.07 -0.43
N ILE A 13 1.90 1.72 0.22
CA ILE A 13 2.00 0.57 1.13
C ILE A 13 2.08 1.09 2.56
N MET A 14 1.16 0.67 3.43
CA MET A 14 1.15 1.05 4.85
C MET A 14 1.78 -0.06 5.68
N ILE A 15 2.85 0.24 6.42
CA ILE A 15 3.51 -0.69 7.35
C ILE A 15 3.32 -0.19 8.79
N THR A 16 2.69 -0.99 9.65
CA THR A 16 2.32 -0.56 11.01
C THR A 16 2.41 -1.69 12.04
N SER A 17 2.64 -1.34 13.31
CA SER A 17 2.60 -2.29 14.43
C SER A 17 1.17 -2.62 14.88
N ARG A 18 0.15 -1.91 14.36
CA ARG A 18 -1.25 -2.10 14.72
C ARG A 18 -1.93 -3.00 13.70
N THR A 19 -1.93 -4.30 13.95
CA THR A 19 -2.44 -5.31 12.99
C THR A 19 -3.93 -5.62 13.12
N ALA A 20 -4.68 -4.99 14.03
CA ALA A 20 -6.10 -5.30 14.19
C ALA A 20 -6.87 -5.07 12.89
N ASP A 21 -7.64 -6.08 12.45
CA ASP A 21 -8.33 -6.12 11.14
C ASP A 21 -9.17 -4.87 10.85
N LYS A 22 -9.77 -4.25 11.90
CA LYS A 22 -10.53 -3.00 11.77
C LYS A 22 -9.72 -1.83 11.20
N HIS A 23 -8.40 -1.80 11.42
CA HIS A 23 -7.51 -0.76 10.88
C HIS A 23 -7.10 -1.06 9.43
N ARG A 24 -7.06 -2.33 9.04
CA ARG A 24 -6.75 -2.75 7.67
C ARG A 24 -7.85 -2.32 6.72
N ASP A 25 -9.10 -2.62 7.03
CA ASP A 25 -10.24 -2.28 6.17
C ASP A 25 -10.38 -0.77 6.01
N HIS A 26 -10.18 -0.01 7.09
CA HIS A 26 -10.17 1.45 7.03
C HIS A 26 -9.03 1.99 6.17
N ALA A 27 -7.81 1.44 6.29
CA ALA A 27 -6.68 1.84 5.45
C ALA A 27 -6.92 1.55 3.96
N LEU A 28 -7.53 0.40 3.64
CA LEU A 28 -7.91 0.06 2.27
C LEU A 28 -8.99 1.02 1.73
N GLN A 29 -9.99 1.38 2.55
CA GLN A 29 -10.99 2.39 2.18
C GLN A 29 -10.40 3.78 1.95
N LEU A 30 -9.34 4.14 2.69
CA LEU A 30 -8.57 5.37 2.45
C LEU A 30 -7.75 5.31 1.15
N GLY A 31 -7.77 4.17 0.44
CA GLY A 31 -7.16 3.94 -0.86
C GLY A 31 -5.68 3.56 -0.78
N VAL A 32 -5.23 3.01 0.34
CA VAL A 32 -3.93 2.34 0.41
C VAL A 32 -3.98 1.08 -0.45
N ASN A 33 -2.91 0.80 -1.19
CA ASN A 33 -2.85 -0.34 -2.11
C ASN A 33 -2.44 -1.63 -1.40
N ALA A 34 -1.62 -1.54 -0.36
CA ALA A 34 -1.25 -2.68 0.47
C ALA A 34 -1.04 -2.31 1.94
N TYR A 35 -1.33 -3.24 2.83
CA TYR A 35 -1.19 -3.06 4.28
C TYR A 35 -0.36 -4.20 4.86
N MET A 36 0.62 -3.88 5.69
CA MET A 36 1.56 -4.84 6.28
C MET A 36 1.74 -4.58 7.78
N GLY A 37 1.83 -5.66 8.54
CA GLY A 37 2.17 -5.63 9.96
C GLY A 37 3.68 -5.61 10.18
N LYS A 38 4.14 -5.02 11.29
CA LYS A 38 5.52 -5.23 11.79
C LYS A 38 5.56 -6.46 12.73
N PRO A 39 6.65 -7.26 12.74
CA PRO A 39 7.73 -7.24 11.77
C PRO A 39 7.26 -7.77 10.41
N TYR A 40 7.80 -7.22 9.32
CA TYR A 40 7.53 -7.68 7.96
C TYR A 40 8.76 -8.38 7.39
N GLN A 41 8.55 -9.25 6.42
CA GLN A 41 9.63 -9.84 5.62
C GLN A 41 9.97 -8.92 4.45
N GLU A 42 11.26 -8.72 4.19
CA GLU A 42 11.73 -7.87 3.11
C GLU A 42 11.26 -8.38 1.74
N ASP A 43 11.30 -9.70 1.53
CA ASP A 43 10.82 -10.33 0.30
C ASP A 43 9.34 -10.03 0.04
N GLU A 44 8.49 -10.09 1.06
CA GLU A 44 7.06 -9.75 0.95
C GLU A 44 6.84 -8.28 0.57
N LEU A 45 7.68 -7.37 1.08
CA LEU A 45 7.62 -5.95 0.73
C LEU A 45 8.02 -5.75 -0.74
N LEU A 46 9.12 -6.36 -1.17
CA LEU A 46 9.63 -6.25 -2.53
C LEU A 46 8.64 -6.81 -3.56
N GLU A 47 8.00 -7.95 -3.26
CA GLU A 47 6.95 -8.51 -4.10
C GLU A 47 5.76 -7.55 -4.27
N LYS A 48 5.28 -6.94 -3.18
CA LYS A 48 4.19 -5.95 -3.23
C LYS A 48 4.59 -4.71 -4.02
N ILE A 49 5.82 -4.23 -3.88
CA ILE A 49 6.32 -3.10 -4.67
C ILE A 49 6.33 -3.46 -6.16
N ALA A 50 6.87 -4.62 -6.53
CA ALA A 50 6.91 -5.08 -7.91
C ALA A 50 5.50 -5.19 -8.52
N GLN A 51 4.56 -5.81 -7.80
CA GLN A 51 3.16 -5.94 -8.23
C GLN A 51 2.50 -4.57 -8.48
N LEU A 52 2.76 -3.60 -7.60
CA LEU A 52 2.18 -2.25 -7.71
C LEU A 52 2.81 -1.41 -8.82
N LEU A 53 4.06 -1.66 -9.19
CA LEU A 53 4.71 -0.99 -10.33
C LEU A 53 4.24 -1.56 -11.68
N VAL A 54 4.07 -2.89 -11.78
CA VAL A 54 3.57 -3.54 -13.00
C VAL A 54 2.13 -3.11 -13.28
N SER A 55 1.27 -3.08 -12.24
CA SER A 55 -0.14 -2.68 -12.37
C SER A 55 -0.36 -1.22 -12.82
N GLN A 56 0.68 -0.38 -12.81
CA GLN A 56 0.64 1.00 -13.32
C GLN A 56 1.08 1.09 -14.78
N SER A 57 1.78 0.07 -15.30
CA SER A 57 2.26 0.03 -16.68
C SER A 57 1.17 -0.44 -17.66
N ASP A 58 0.15 -1.14 -17.15
CA ASP A 58 -0.98 -1.66 -17.92
C ASP A 58 -2.15 -0.66 -18.06
N LYS A 59 -1.98 0.59 -17.61
CA LYS A 59 -3.08 1.57 -17.50
C LYS A 59 -2.80 2.90 -18.21
#